data_AF-A0A8T3C3A1-F1
#
_entry.id   AF-A0A8T3C3A1-F1
#
_cell.length_a   1.000
_cell.length_b   1.000
_cell.length_c   1.000
_cell.angle_alpha   90.00
_cell.angle_beta   90.00
_cell.angle_gamma   90.00
#
_symmetry.space_group_name_H-M   'P 1'
#
loop_
_entity.id
_entity.type
_entity.pdbx_description
1 polymer ?
#
loop_
_entity_poly.entity_id
_entity_poly.type
_entity_poly.pdbx_seq_one_letter_code
_entity_poly.pdbx_strand_id
1 'polypeptide(L)'
;MFKNGVYLASVNDELWDGGLICGQYYQVYCPYALNQGRQQPCSIIGNTIGALVLVVDHCNDCGGATMLLSQEIFQMIANIDVGRIHINYTKFHPSD
;
A
#
# COMPACT_ATOMS: atom_id res chain seq x y z
N MET A 1 -7.71 -6.07 18.02
CA MET A 1 -6.24 -6.17 18.16
C MET A 1 -5.74 -6.90 16.92
N PHE A 2 -5.14 -6.17 15.97
CA PHE A 2 -4.55 -6.78 14.78
C PHE A 2 -3.31 -7.59 15.19
N LYS A 3 -3.04 -8.72 14.53
CA LYS A 3 -1.79 -9.47 14.76
C LYS A 3 -0.61 -8.53 14.56
N ASN A 4 0.33 -8.50 15.51
CA ASN A 4 1.58 -7.75 15.37
C ASN A 4 2.19 -8.01 13.98
N GLY A 5 2.40 -6.95 13.19
CA GLY A 5 2.97 -7.03 11.84
C GLY A 5 1.98 -6.96 10.67
N VAL A 6 0.68 -6.73 10.91
CA VAL A 6 -0.29 -6.47 9.84
C VAL A 6 -0.51 -4.96 9.68
N TYR A 7 -0.11 -4.41 8.54
CA TYR A 7 -0.38 -3.03 8.17
C TYR A 7 -1.79 -2.88 7.60
N LEU A 8 -2.38 -1.70 7.75
CA LEU A 8 -3.76 -1.44 7.32
C LEU A 8 -3.80 -0.57 6.07
N ALA A 9 -4.84 -0.79 5.27
CA ALA A 9 -5.18 0.04 4.13
C ALA A 9 -6.68 0.26 4.00
N SER A 10 -7.06 1.42 3.46
CA SER A 10 -8.38 1.64 2.87
C SER A 10 -8.27 1.71 1.34
N VAL A 11 -9.37 1.48 0.65
CA VAL A 11 -9.41 1.49 -0.82
C VAL A 11 -10.53 2.37 -1.35
N ASN A 12 -10.36 2.88 -2.57
CA ASN A 12 -11.37 3.68 -3.26
C ASN A 12 -12.56 2.84 -3.77
N ASP A 13 -13.57 3.52 -4.31
CA ASP A 13 -14.78 2.91 -4.87
C ASP A 13 -14.50 1.84 -5.92
N GLU A 14 -13.53 2.07 -6.81
CA GLU A 14 -13.19 1.16 -7.91
C GLU A 14 -12.68 -0.19 -7.39
N LEU A 15 -11.91 -0.16 -6.30
CA LEU A 15 -11.28 -1.34 -5.74
C LEU A 15 -12.10 -1.96 -4.61
N TRP A 16 -13.07 -1.24 -4.03
CA TRP A 16 -13.92 -1.71 -2.93
C TRP A 16 -14.73 -2.96 -3.28
N ASP A 17 -15.17 -3.11 -4.54
CA ASP A 17 -15.90 -4.28 -5.04
C ASP A 17 -17.07 -4.70 -4.14
N GLY A 18 -17.92 -3.73 -3.75
CA GLY A 18 -19.05 -3.97 -2.86
C GLY A 18 -18.68 -4.51 -1.47
N GLY A 19 -17.41 -4.35 -1.06
CA GLY A 19 -16.86 -4.84 0.21
C GLY A 19 -16.20 -6.21 0.13
N LEU A 20 -16.15 -6.85 -1.05
CA LEU A 20 -15.51 -8.16 -1.22
C LEU A 20 -13.99 -8.14 -0.99
N ILE A 21 -13.37 -6.97 -1.17
CA ILE A 21 -11.95 -6.78 -0.88
C ILE A 21 -11.65 -6.61 0.63
N CYS A 22 -12.65 -6.27 1.44
CA CYS A 22 -12.47 -6.10 2.88
C CYS A 22 -12.03 -7.43 3.51
N GLY A 23 -11.02 -7.37 4.39
CA GLY A 23 -10.44 -8.54 5.02
C GLY A 23 -9.44 -9.31 4.13
N GLN A 24 -9.21 -8.88 2.89
CA GLN A 24 -8.20 -9.48 2.02
C GLN A 24 -6.82 -8.86 2.25
N TYR A 25 -5.78 -9.69 2.12
CA TYR A 25 -4.39 -9.23 2.17
C TYR A 25 -3.88 -8.91 0.77
N TYR A 26 -3.10 -7.84 0.67
CA TYR A 26 -2.40 -7.46 -0.54
C TYR A 26 -0.92 -7.25 -0.23
N GLN A 27 -0.06 -7.71 -1.13
CA GLN A 27 1.34 -7.29 -1.15
C GLN A 27 1.43 -5.99 -1.94
N VAL A 28 1.92 -4.93 -1.31
CA VAL A 28 2.17 -3.63 -1.93
C VAL A 28 3.65 -3.38 -2.07
N TYR A 29 4.09 -2.91 -3.22
CA TYR A 29 5.48 -2.49 -3.42
C TYR A 29 5.55 -1.20 -4.22
N CYS A 30 6.44 -0.31 -3.80
CA CYS A 30 6.77 0.89 -4.56
C CYS A 30 7.79 0.47 -5.64
N PRO A 31 7.40 0.37 -6.93
CA PRO A 31 8.37 0.08 -7.97
C PRO A 31 9.39 1.21 -7.99
N TYR A 32 10.68 0.87 -8.11
CA TYR A 32 11.75 1.85 -8.30
C TYR A 32 11.45 2.70 -9.55
N ALA A 33 10.73 3.80 -9.38
CA ALA A 33 10.62 4.82 -10.39
C ALA A 33 11.88 5.66 -10.31
N LEU A 34 12.80 5.43 -11.26
CA LEU A 34 13.91 6.29 -11.61
C LEU A 34 13.38 7.70 -11.91
N ASN A 35 13.12 8.50 -10.88
CA ASN A 35 12.88 9.91 -11.07
C ASN A 35 14.24 10.55 -11.34
N GLN A 36 14.50 10.82 -12.62
CA GLN A 36 15.62 11.61 -13.12
C GLN A 36 15.57 13.03 -12.52
N GLY A 37 16.03 13.20 -11.27
CA GLY A 37 16.25 14.50 -10.64
C GLY A 37 15.36 14.89 -9.46
N ARG A 38 14.60 13.98 -8.83
CA ARG A 38 13.97 14.22 -7.51
C ARG A 38 14.40 13.15 -6.50
N GLN A 39 14.35 13.49 -5.20
CA GLN A 39 14.51 12.57 -4.08
C GLN A 39 13.80 11.25 -4.41
N GLN A 40 14.52 10.14 -4.28
CA GLN A 40 13.97 8.81 -4.56
C GLN A 40 12.76 8.59 -3.64
N PRO A 41 11.55 8.42 -4.21
CA PRO A 41 10.33 8.39 -3.40
C PRO A 41 10.17 7.05 -2.68
N CYS A 42 10.67 5.95 -3.26
CA CYS A 42 10.60 4.62 -2.69
C CYS A 42 11.81 4.34 -1.80
N SER A 43 11.58 3.73 -0.64
CA SER A 43 12.63 3.22 0.24
C SER A 43 13.00 1.79 -0.16
N ILE A 44 14.28 1.44 -0.12
CA ILE A 44 14.71 0.05 -0.24
C ILE A 44 14.41 -0.65 1.09
N ILE A 45 13.48 -1.61 1.09
CA ILE A 45 13.24 -2.47 2.25
C ILE A 45 14.14 -3.71 2.15
N GLY A 46 15.39 -3.62 2.61
CA GLY A 46 16.32 -4.75 2.59
C GLY A 46 16.39 -5.45 1.22
N ASN A 47 16.16 -6.77 1.20
CA ASN A 47 16.04 -7.57 -0.04
C ASN A 47 14.58 -7.82 -0.45
N THR A 48 13.60 -7.22 0.23
CA THR A 48 12.18 -7.55 0.11
C THR A 48 11.48 -6.54 -0.77
N ILE A 49 10.84 -7.03 -1.83
CA ILE A 49 10.02 -6.23 -2.75
C ILE A 49 8.60 -6.18 -2.16
N GLY A 50 8.37 -5.26 -1.22
CA GLY A 50 7.03 -4.93 -0.73
C GLY A 50 6.64 -5.49 0.64
N ALA A 51 5.41 -5.17 1.05
CA ALA A 51 4.87 -5.49 2.37
C ALA A 51 3.39 -5.88 2.30
N LEU A 52 2.93 -6.63 3.31
CA LEU A 52 1.54 -7.08 3.39
C LEU A 52 0.67 -6.06 4.11
N VAL A 53 -0.43 -5.69 3.47
CA VAL A 53 -1.48 -4.84 4.03
C VAL A 53 -2.81 -5.60 4.07
N LEU A 54 -3.61 -5.33 5.08
CA LEU A 54 -5.00 -5.77 5.21
C LEU A 54 -5.92 -4.62 4.83
N VAL A 55 -6.81 -4.86 3.87
CA VAL A 55 -7.85 -3.88 3.53
C VAL A 55 -8.94 -3.95 4.58
N VAL A 56 -9.20 -2.84 5.27
CA VAL A 56 -10.15 -2.79 6.41
C VAL A 56 -11.23 -1.72 6.27
N ASP A 57 -11.12 -0.84 5.27
CA ASP A 57 -12.03 0.29 5.15
C ASP A 57 -12.26 0.70 3.70
N HIS A 58 -13.43 1.28 3.48
CA HIS A 58 -13.83 1.88 2.22
C HIS A 58 -13.67 3.40 2.33
N CYS A 59 -12.97 3.97 1.36
CA CYS A 59 -12.72 5.39 1.31
C CYS A 59 -13.48 6.00 0.11
N ASN A 60 -14.60 6.65 0.44
CA ASN A 60 -15.50 7.31 -0.53
C ASN A 60 -14.84 8.52 -1.23
N ASP A 61 -13.86 9.15 -0.58
CA ASP A 61 -13.03 10.20 -1.17
C ASP A 61 -11.60 10.08 -0.66
N CYS A 62 -10.73 9.50 -1.50
CA CYS A 62 -9.30 9.34 -1.20
C CYS A 62 -8.45 10.39 -1.93
N GLY A 63 -9.06 11.48 -2.41
CA GLY A 63 -8.38 12.51 -3.21
C GLY A 63 -7.72 11.94 -4.48
N GLY A 64 -8.33 10.91 -5.09
CA GLY A 64 -7.84 10.25 -6.29
C GLY A 64 -6.80 9.14 -6.06
N ALA A 65 -6.51 8.76 -4.81
CA ALA A 65 -5.67 7.60 -4.53
C ALA A 65 -6.48 6.29 -4.64
N THR A 66 -5.86 5.24 -5.17
CA THR A 66 -6.46 3.88 -5.21
C THR A 66 -6.52 3.23 -3.83
N MET A 67 -5.49 3.46 -3.02
CA MET A 67 -5.34 2.86 -1.69
C MET A 67 -4.73 3.90 -0.74
N LEU A 68 -5.32 4.09 0.44
CA LEU A 68 -4.70 4.84 1.52
C LEU A 68 -4.00 3.87 2.45
N LEU A 69 -2.68 3.96 2.48
CA LEU A 69 -1.84 3.16 3.32
C LEU A 69 -1.74 3.78 4.72
N SER A 70 -1.75 2.96 5.76
CA SER A 70 -1.37 3.42 7.11
C SER A 70 0.03 4.07 7.07
N GLN A 71 0.23 5.09 7.92
CA GLN A 71 1.46 5.87 7.93
C GLN A 71 2.71 5.00 8.12
N GLU A 72 2.60 3.99 8.99
CA GLU A 72 3.66 3.04 9.30
C GLU A 72 4.17 2.32 8.05
N ILE A 73 3.27 1.79 7.22
CA ILE A 73 3.70 1.11 5.99
C ILE A 73 4.16 2.10 4.93
N PHE A 74 3.54 3.27 4.83
CA PHE A 74 3.97 4.30 3.88
C PHE A 74 5.43 4.68 4.14
N GLN A 75 5.80 4.95 5.40
CA GLN A 75 7.18 5.24 5.81
C GLN A 75 8.14 4.08 5.58
N MET A 76 7.63 2.85 5.62
CA MET A 76 8.42 1.66 5.34
C MET A 76 8.80 1.59 3.85
N ILE A 77 7.85 1.83 2.94
CA ILE A 77 8.06 1.66 1.49
C ILE A 77 8.46 2.97 0.77
N ALA A 78 8.36 4.13 1.43
CA ALA A 78 8.58 5.42 0.80
C ALA A 78 8.91 6.56 1.77
N ASN A 79 9.47 7.65 1.23
CA ASN A 79 9.63 8.90 1.96
C ASN A 79 8.25 9.54 2.19
N ILE A 80 7.84 9.67 3.46
CA ILE A 80 6.54 10.27 3.82
C ILE A 80 6.34 11.69 3.27
N ASP A 81 7.42 12.45 3.09
CA ASP A 81 7.36 13.84 2.61
C ASP A 81 6.86 13.94 1.15
N VAL A 82 6.91 12.86 0.37
CA VAL A 82 6.37 12.87 -1.00
C VAL A 82 4.84 12.81 -1.01
N GLY A 83 4.22 12.33 0.08
CA GLY A 83 2.77 12.25 0.30
C GLY A 83 2.02 11.27 -0.62
N ARG A 84 2.50 10.99 -1.83
CA ARG A 84 1.92 10.06 -2.79
C ARG A 84 3.01 9.37 -3.60
N ILE A 85 2.79 8.09 -3.85
CA ILE A 85 3.66 7.22 -4.64
C ILE A 85 2.82 6.37 -5.59
N HIS A 86 3.44 5.93 -6.69
CA HIS A 86 2.90 4.80 -7.43
C HIS A 86 3.30 3.52 -6.71
N ILE A 87 2.36 2.59 -6.61
CA ILE A 87 2.59 1.24 -6.10
C ILE A 87 2.08 0.23 -7.10
N ASN A 88 2.69 -0.93 -7.07
CA ASN A 88 2.08 -2.13 -7.58
C ASN A 88 1.52 -2.91 -6.39
N TYR A 89 0.36 -3.52 -6.59
CA TYR A 89 -0.31 -4.31 -5.57
C TYR A 89 -0.85 -5.60 -6.16
N THR A 90 -0.65 -6.70 -5.44
CA THR A 90 -1.16 -8.02 -5.82
C THR A 90 -1.87 -8.65 -4.64
N LYS A 91 -2.97 -9.33 -4.90
CA LYS A 91 -3.67 -10.08 -3.86
C LYS A 91 -2.72 -11.14 -3.32
N PHE A 92 -2.55 -11.17 -1.99
CA PHE A 92 -1.72 -12.15 -1.34
C PHE A 92 -2.54 -13.41 -1.06
N HIS A 93 -2.13 -14.53 -1.64
CA HIS A 93 -2.64 -15.84 -1.24
C HIS A 93 -1.60 -16.50 -0.34
N PRO A 94 -1.98 -17.06 0.82
CA PRO A 94 -1.04 -17.74 1.73
C PRO A 94 -0.29 -18.94 1.12
N SER A 95 -0.66 -19.35 -0.10
CA SER A 95 -0.04 -20.42 -0.88
C SER A 95 1.00 -19.94 -1.90
N ASP A 96 1.17 -18.62 -2.06
CA ASP A 96 2.17 -17.99 -2.92
C ASP A 96 3.50 -17.81 -2.17
#